data_AF-A0A6S7FEA5-F1
#
_entry.id   AF-A0A6S7FEA5-F1
#
_cell.length_a   1.000
_cell.length_b   1.000
_cell.length_c   1.000
_cell.angle_alpha   90.00
_cell.angle_beta   90.00
_cell.angle_gamma   90.00
#
_symmetry.space_group_name_H-M   'P 1'
#
loop_
_entity.id
_entity.type
_entity.pdbx_description
1 polymer ?
#
loop_
_entity_poly.entity_id
_entity_poly.type
_entity_poly.pdbx_seq_one_letter_code
_entity_poly.pdbx_strand_id
1 'polypeptide(L)'
;MTDQQKFLIRPARPEDAALLEDLLMRTYESTWMPQMTAERDRQFRASGKTATYVHTRGHLFLVCEIEGVLAGMADWENDFIWALHVHPARQGQGVGGALLTRVEAAIREQGFGRARLETDTFNERSRRFYGKHGYAEIDSYPDEEWDSGFTTVLLEKPLAV
;
A
#
# COMPACT_ATOMS: atom_id res chain seq x y z
N MET A 1 -23.20 -5.14 21.84
CA MET A 1 -23.44 -5.63 20.47
C MET A 1 -22.30 -5.11 19.62
N THR A 2 -21.23 -5.88 19.50
CA THR A 2 -20.11 -5.55 18.61
C THR A 2 -20.48 -6.03 17.22
N ASP A 3 -20.78 -5.07 16.35
CA ASP A 3 -20.91 -5.28 14.92
C ASP A 3 -19.59 -5.90 14.46
N GLN A 4 -19.57 -7.20 14.16
CA GLN A 4 -18.38 -7.84 13.61
C GLN A 4 -18.23 -7.30 12.20
N GLN A 5 -17.48 -6.21 12.07
CA GLN A 5 -17.14 -5.67 10.78
C GLN A 5 -16.41 -6.75 9.99
N LYS A 6 -17.13 -7.35 9.04
CA LYS A 6 -16.69 -8.56 8.36
C LYS A 6 -15.75 -8.15 7.23
N PHE A 7 -14.50 -7.88 7.57
CA PHE A 7 -13.43 -7.78 6.58
C PHE A 7 -13.33 -9.11 5.86
N LEU A 8 -13.37 -9.08 4.53
CA LEU A 8 -13.04 -10.23 3.70
C LEU A 8 -11.70 -9.93 3.02
N ILE A 9 -10.67 -10.67 3.41
CA ILE A 9 -9.37 -10.63 2.74
C ILE A 9 -9.24 -11.83 1.82
N ARG A 10 -8.92 -11.58 0.55
CA ARG A 10 -8.81 -12.61 -0.49
C ARG A 10 -7.76 -12.21 -1.53
N PRO A 11 -7.24 -13.16 -2.33
CA PRO A 11 -6.53 -12.83 -3.55
C PRO A 11 -7.39 -11.96 -4.48
N ALA A 12 -6.74 -11.03 -5.16
CA ALA A 12 -7.34 -10.27 -6.24
C ALA A 12 -7.73 -11.20 -7.40
N ARG A 13 -8.78 -10.82 -8.11
CA ARG A 13 -9.30 -11.51 -9.28
C ARG A 13 -9.19 -10.60 -10.50
N PRO A 14 -9.21 -11.15 -11.72
CA PRO A 14 -9.20 -10.33 -12.93
C PRO A 14 -10.33 -9.29 -12.96
N GLU A 15 -11.51 -9.61 -12.41
CA GLU A 15 -12.64 -8.67 -12.31
C GLU A 15 -12.38 -7.47 -11.40
N ASP A 16 -11.39 -7.53 -10.50
CA ASP A 16 -11.07 -6.43 -9.58
C ASP A 16 -10.24 -5.32 -10.26
N ALA A 17 -9.73 -5.53 -11.47
CA ALA A 17 -8.75 -4.63 -12.11
C ALA A 17 -9.20 -3.16 -12.13
N ALA A 18 -10.42 -2.89 -12.60
CA ALA A 18 -10.95 -1.53 -12.65
C ALA A 18 -11.11 -0.89 -11.26
N LEU A 19 -11.48 -1.69 -10.25
CA LEU A 19 -11.62 -1.23 -8.87
C LEU A 19 -10.24 -0.97 -8.21
N LEU A 20 -9.24 -1.78 -8.55
CA LEU A 20 -7.86 -1.60 -8.10
C LEU A 20 -7.25 -0.33 -8.70
N GLU A 21 -7.47 -0.08 -9.99
CA GLU A 21 -7.04 1.16 -10.65
C GLU A 21 -7.69 2.40 -10.00
N ASP A 22 -9.01 2.39 -9.77
CA ASP A 22 -9.70 3.50 -9.07
C ASP A 22 -9.12 3.68 -7.65
N LEU A 23 -8.96 2.60 -6.88
CA LEU A 23 -8.42 2.68 -5.53
C LEU A 23 -7.01 3.28 -5.51
N LEU A 24 -6.12 2.83 -6.39
CA LEU A 24 -4.76 3.36 -6.49
C LEU A 24 -4.78 4.84 -6.86
N MET A 25 -5.60 5.24 -7.85
CA MET A 25 -5.75 6.65 -8.23
C MET A 25 -6.33 7.51 -7.10
N ARG A 26 -7.30 7.03 -6.33
CA ARG A 26 -7.85 7.74 -5.15
C ARG A 26 -6.80 7.95 -4.08
N THR A 27 -5.94 6.96 -3.85
CA THR A 27 -4.83 7.11 -2.89
C THR A 27 -3.76 8.05 -3.40
N TYR A 28 -3.44 8.00 -4.70
CA TYR A 28 -2.56 8.98 -5.36
C TYR A 28 -3.07 10.41 -5.16
N GLU A 29 -4.35 10.65 -5.47
CA GLU A 29 -5.00 11.97 -5.38
C GLU A 29 -5.02 12.54 -3.97
N SER A 30 -5.21 11.69 -2.97
CA SER A 30 -5.30 12.14 -1.58
C SER A 30 -3.95 12.32 -0.90
N THR A 31 -2.90 11.65 -1.37
CA THR A 31 -1.61 11.57 -0.67
C THR A 31 -0.48 12.24 -1.45
N TRP A 32 -0.30 11.91 -2.73
CA TRP A 32 0.83 12.36 -3.54
C TRP A 32 0.50 13.61 -4.37
N MET A 33 -0.67 13.67 -5.01
CA MET A 33 -1.06 14.80 -5.86
C MET A 33 -0.91 16.18 -5.16
N PRO A 34 -1.27 16.36 -3.87
CA PRO A 34 -1.09 17.66 -3.20
C PRO A 34 0.37 18.09 -3.03
N GLN A 35 1.32 17.16 -3.15
CA GLN A 35 2.76 17.43 -3.03
C GLN A 35 3.42 17.65 -4.40
N MET A 36 2.71 17.37 -5.49
CA MET A 36 3.26 17.43 -6.85
C MET A 36 3.00 18.79 -7.51
N THR A 37 3.87 19.15 -8.45
CA THR A 37 3.59 20.24 -9.38
C THR A 37 2.48 19.82 -10.35
N ALA A 38 1.74 20.78 -10.90
CA ALA A 38 0.70 20.50 -11.89
C ALA A 38 1.25 19.79 -13.15
N GLU A 39 2.52 20.01 -13.49
CA GLU A 39 3.17 19.32 -14.60
C GLU A 39 3.45 17.85 -14.28
N ARG A 40 4.03 17.56 -13.10
CA ARG A 40 4.28 16.18 -12.65
C ARG A 40 2.99 15.38 -12.49
N ASP A 41 1.93 16.00 -11.98
CA ASP A 41 0.61 15.35 -11.90
C ASP A 41 0.07 14.98 -13.28
N ARG A 42 0.13 15.89 -14.26
CA ARG A 42 -0.28 15.59 -15.64
C ARG A 42 0.55 14.45 -16.24
N GLN A 43 1.86 14.44 -16.02
CA GLN A 43 2.74 13.38 -16.50
C GLN A 43 2.42 12.03 -15.87
N PHE A 44 2.20 11.99 -14.54
CA PHE A 44 1.83 10.76 -13.85
C PHE A 44 0.53 10.18 -14.40
N ARG A 45 -0.51 11.02 -14.54
CA ARG A 45 -1.82 10.59 -15.09
C ARG A 45 -1.73 10.10 -16.53
N ALA A 46 -0.87 10.70 -17.35
CA ALA A 46 -0.65 10.31 -18.73
C ALA A 46 0.26 9.08 -18.89
N SER A 47 1.01 8.69 -17.85
CA SER A 47 2.04 7.65 -17.96
C SER A 47 1.47 6.23 -18.07
N GLY A 48 0.22 6.02 -17.68
CA GLY A 48 -0.38 4.68 -17.63
C GLY A 48 0.19 3.76 -16.54
N LYS A 49 1.12 4.25 -15.70
CA LYS A 49 1.81 3.46 -14.67
C LYS A 49 0.84 2.68 -13.77
N THR A 50 -0.26 3.30 -13.33
CA THR A 50 -1.27 2.62 -12.51
C THR A 50 -1.92 1.44 -13.23
N ALA A 51 -2.39 1.64 -14.47
CA ALA A 51 -3.00 0.58 -15.26
C ALA A 51 -1.99 -0.53 -15.59
N THR A 52 -0.74 -0.17 -15.92
CA THR A 52 0.34 -1.13 -16.14
C THR A 52 0.64 -1.94 -14.87
N TYR A 53 0.67 -1.31 -13.70
CA TYR A 53 0.91 -1.98 -12.44
C TYR A 53 -0.19 -3.01 -12.11
N VAL A 54 -1.46 -2.61 -12.26
CA VAL A 54 -2.59 -3.53 -12.06
C VAL A 54 -2.59 -4.65 -13.10
N HIS A 55 -2.33 -4.34 -14.37
CA HIS A 55 -2.28 -5.35 -15.43
C HIS A 55 -1.18 -6.39 -15.21
N THR A 56 0.01 -5.95 -14.81
CA THR A 56 1.19 -6.82 -14.68
C THR A 56 1.23 -7.58 -13.37
N ARG A 57 0.91 -6.91 -12.25
CA ARG A 57 1.04 -7.48 -10.90
C ARG A 57 -0.28 -7.69 -10.17
N GLY A 58 -1.41 -7.20 -10.69
CA GLY A 58 -2.70 -7.27 -10.00
C GLY A 58 -3.13 -8.67 -9.57
N HIS A 59 -2.73 -9.70 -10.32
CA HIS A 59 -2.98 -11.11 -9.97
C HIS A 59 -2.23 -11.60 -8.71
N LEU A 60 -1.23 -10.85 -8.23
CA LEU A 60 -0.46 -11.12 -7.01
C LEU A 60 -1.04 -10.42 -5.78
N PHE A 61 -1.96 -9.46 -5.97
CA PHE A 61 -2.43 -8.64 -4.86
C PHE A 61 -3.34 -9.42 -3.90
N LEU A 62 -3.28 -9.05 -2.63
CA LEU A 62 -4.38 -9.28 -1.69
C LEU A 62 -5.31 -8.07 -1.69
N VAL A 63 -6.61 -8.31 -1.66
CA VAL A 63 -7.64 -7.28 -1.48
C VAL A 63 -8.40 -7.48 -0.20
N CYS A 64 -8.85 -6.38 0.41
CA CYS A 64 -9.76 -6.37 1.53
C CYS A 64 -11.07 -5.72 1.11
N GLU A 65 -12.19 -6.39 1.38
CA GLU A 65 -13.54 -5.85 1.19
C GLU A 65 -14.22 -5.56 2.52
N ILE A 66 -15.10 -4.56 2.50
CA ILE A 66 -16.11 -4.29 3.53
C ILE A 66 -17.46 -4.33 2.83
N GLU A 67 -18.36 -5.21 3.27
CA GLU A 67 -19.72 -5.33 2.71
C GLU A 67 -19.71 -5.54 1.18
N GLY A 68 -18.74 -6.32 0.67
CA GLY A 68 -18.57 -6.58 -0.77
C GLY A 68 -17.96 -5.43 -1.57
N VAL A 69 -17.56 -4.34 -0.91
CA VAL A 69 -16.91 -3.19 -1.56
C VAL A 69 -15.40 -3.23 -1.28
N LEU A 70 -14.60 -3.14 -2.33
CA LEU A 70 -13.14 -3.09 -2.25
C LEU A 70 -12.71 -1.87 -1.42
N ALA A 71 -12.02 -2.15 -0.30
CA ALA A 71 -11.64 -1.17 0.70
C ALA A 71 -10.12 -0.95 0.78
N GLY A 72 -9.33 -1.93 0.34
CA GLY A 72 -7.88 -1.83 0.29
C GLY A 72 -7.23 -2.96 -0.49
N MET A 73 -5.94 -2.79 -0.78
CA MET A 73 -5.09 -3.78 -1.44
C MET A 73 -3.69 -3.81 -0.83
N ALA A 74 -2.99 -4.92 -1.03
CA ALA A 74 -1.57 -5.04 -0.74
C ALA A 74 -0.84 -5.86 -1.81
N ASP A 75 0.38 -5.46 -2.13
CA ASP A 75 1.35 -6.18 -2.96
C ASP A 75 2.67 -6.30 -2.18
N TRP A 76 3.30 -7.46 -2.27
CA TRP A 76 4.60 -7.73 -1.67
C TRP A 76 5.34 -8.80 -2.46
N GLU A 77 6.66 -8.82 -2.31
CA GLU A 77 7.51 -9.87 -2.82
C GLU A 77 8.64 -10.12 -1.82
N ASN A 78 8.88 -11.39 -1.49
CA ASN A 78 9.85 -11.77 -0.47
C ASN A 78 9.59 -11.04 0.86
N ASP A 79 10.56 -10.26 1.36
CA ASP A 79 10.45 -9.46 2.57
C ASP A 79 10.03 -8.02 2.33
N PHE A 80 9.65 -7.63 1.11
CA PHE A 80 9.38 -6.23 0.75
C PHE A 80 7.91 -6.00 0.36
N ILE A 81 7.26 -5.06 1.03
CA ILE A 81 5.88 -4.65 0.76
C ILE A 81 5.91 -3.49 -0.24
N TRP A 82 5.68 -3.81 -1.51
CA TRP A 82 5.67 -2.82 -2.61
C TRP A 82 4.52 -1.82 -2.49
N ALA A 83 3.35 -2.28 -2.03
CA ALA A 83 2.17 -1.43 -1.94
C ALA A 83 1.24 -1.89 -0.82
N LEU A 84 0.67 -0.94 -0.08
CA LEU A 84 -0.47 -1.19 0.81
C LEU A 84 -1.35 0.07 0.82
N HIS A 85 -2.49 -0.03 0.14
CA HIS A 85 -3.39 1.09 -0.08
C HIS A 85 -4.75 0.82 0.54
N VAL A 86 -5.30 1.83 1.20
CA VAL A 86 -6.67 1.80 1.73
C VAL A 86 -7.42 2.96 1.13
N HIS A 87 -8.59 2.67 0.54
CA HIS A 87 -9.45 3.69 -0.06
C HIS A 87 -9.68 4.83 0.95
N PRO A 88 -9.54 6.11 0.58
CA PRO A 88 -9.63 7.23 1.53
C PRO A 88 -10.88 7.21 2.41
N ALA A 89 -12.05 6.90 1.85
CA ALA A 89 -13.31 6.79 2.58
C ALA A 89 -13.43 5.56 3.52
N ARG A 90 -12.49 4.62 3.45
CA ARG A 90 -12.46 3.38 4.26
C ARG A 90 -11.32 3.36 5.26
N GLN A 91 -10.55 4.44 5.35
CA GLN A 91 -9.47 4.55 6.33
C GLN A 91 -10.01 4.74 7.76
N GLY A 92 -9.19 4.40 8.76
CA GLY A 92 -9.60 4.46 10.17
C GLY A 92 -10.53 3.33 10.62
N GLN A 93 -10.91 2.43 9.70
CA GLN A 93 -11.77 1.27 9.97
C GLN A 93 -10.97 -0.02 10.20
N GLY A 94 -9.64 0.03 10.33
CA GLY A 94 -8.81 -1.17 10.58
C GLY A 94 -8.36 -1.96 9.34
N VAL A 95 -8.82 -1.61 8.13
CA VAL A 95 -8.45 -2.28 6.85
C VAL A 95 -6.94 -2.43 6.67
N GLY A 96 -6.19 -1.33 6.88
CA GLY A 96 -4.73 -1.34 6.68
C GLY A 96 -4.03 -2.30 7.64
N GLY A 97 -4.45 -2.34 8.91
CA GLY A 97 -3.88 -3.26 9.90
C GLY A 97 -4.21 -4.72 9.59
N ALA A 98 -5.42 -5.00 9.08
CA ALA A 98 -5.82 -6.34 8.68
C ALA A 98 -5.03 -6.85 7.47
N LEU A 99 -4.84 -5.99 6.45
CA LEU A 99 -3.97 -6.30 5.30
C LEU A 99 -2.51 -6.51 5.74
N LEU A 100 -1.96 -5.60 6.54
CA LEU A 100 -0.58 -5.68 7.00
C LEU A 100 -0.32 -6.97 7.79
N THR A 101 -1.25 -7.34 8.69
CA THR A 101 -1.15 -8.61 9.45
C THR A 101 -1.09 -9.81 8.52
N ARG A 102 -1.90 -9.82 7.44
CA ARG A 102 -1.90 -10.93 6.48
C ARG A 102 -0.62 -11.00 5.65
N VAL A 103 -0.10 -9.84 5.25
CA VAL A 103 1.17 -9.73 4.51
C VAL A 103 2.34 -10.18 5.39
N GLU A 104 2.45 -9.68 6.62
CA GLU A 104 3.50 -10.11 7.57
C GLU A 104 3.46 -11.62 7.86
N ALA A 105 2.26 -12.21 7.94
CA ALA A 105 2.10 -13.65 8.06
C ALA A 105 2.67 -14.40 6.84
N ALA A 106 2.33 -13.96 5.62
CA ALA A 106 2.83 -14.55 4.39
C ALA A 106 4.35 -14.41 4.23
N ILE A 107 4.92 -13.26 4.58
CA ILE A 107 6.37 -13.02 4.56
C ILE A 107 7.09 -14.00 5.50
N ARG A 108 6.57 -14.19 6.72
CA ARG A 108 7.12 -15.16 7.68
C ARG A 108 6.99 -16.60 7.20
N GLU A 109 5.85 -16.98 6.63
CA GLU A 109 5.62 -18.31 6.06
C GLU A 109 6.60 -18.63 4.92
N GLN A 110 7.10 -17.62 4.21
CA GLN A 110 8.14 -17.73 3.19
C GLN A 110 9.57 -17.80 3.78
N GLY A 111 9.72 -17.75 5.10
CA GLY A 111 11.01 -17.89 5.80
C GLY A 111 11.78 -16.59 6.03
N PHE A 112 11.19 -15.43 5.75
CA PHE A 112 11.84 -14.14 6.00
C PHE A 112 11.65 -13.70 7.46
N GLY A 113 12.76 -13.33 8.12
CA GLY A 113 12.78 -12.88 9.52
C GLY A 113 12.44 -11.40 9.73
N ARG A 114 12.07 -10.68 8.66
CA ARG A 114 11.73 -9.25 8.70
C ARG A 114 10.77 -8.89 7.57
N ALA A 115 10.12 -7.74 7.68
CA ALA A 115 9.38 -7.08 6.61
C ALA A 115 9.92 -5.66 6.42
N ARG A 116 10.01 -5.22 5.17
CA ARG A 116 10.51 -3.92 4.74
C ARG A 116 9.51 -3.23 3.82
N LEU A 117 9.54 -1.91 3.80
CA LEU A 117 8.76 -1.10 2.86
C LEU A 117 9.35 0.30 2.76
N GLU A 118 8.95 1.00 1.71
CA GLU A 118 9.31 2.38 1.50
C GLU A 118 8.08 3.29 1.53
N THR A 119 8.29 4.52 2.00
CA THR A 119 7.30 5.59 1.91
C THR A 119 8.00 6.94 1.85
N ASP A 120 7.32 7.97 1.38
CA ASP A 120 7.90 9.32 1.33
C ASP A 120 7.96 9.98 2.72
N THR A 121 8.99 10.81 2.94
CA THR A 121 9.16 11.61 4.16
C THR A 121 7.93 12.48 4.47
N PHE A 122 7.28 13.04 3.45
CA PHE A 122 6.07 13.86 3.60
C PHE A 122 4.84 13.03 4.03
N ASN A 123 4.85 11.71 3.79
CA ASN A 123 3.73 10.83 4.09
C ASN A 123 3.71 10.44 5.58
N GLU A 124 3.59 11.44 6.45
CA GLU A 124 3.60 11.25 7.89
C GLU A 124 2.48 10.31 8.37
N ARG A 125 1.38 10.22 7.62
CA ARG A 125 0.29 9.29 7.90
C ARG A 125 0.76 7.85 7.78
N SER A 126 1.42 7.52 6.66
CA SER A 126 2.02 6.20 6.42
C SER A 126 3.06 5.88 7.50
N ARG A 127 3.98 6.83 7.75
CA ARG A 127 5.03 6.69 8.77
C ARG A 127 4.45 6.42 10.17
N ARG A 128 3.44 7.19 10.60
CA ARG A 128 2.72 6.94 11.87
C ARG A 128 1.98 5.62 11.89
N PHE A 129 1.39 5.20 10.77
CA PHE A 129 0.69 3.92 10.66
C PHE A 129 1.67 2.75 10.87
N TYR A 130 2.79 2.73 10.15
CA TYR A 130 3.78 1.66 10.26
C TYR A 130 4.53 1.69 11.59
N GLY A 131 4.85 2.88 12.12
CA GLY A 131 5.42 3.02 13.47
C GLY A 131 4.53 2.42 14.56
N LYS A 132 3.20 2.62 14.47
CA LYS A 132 2.24 1.97 15.38
C LYS A 132 2.19 0.45 15.25
N HIS A 133 2.61 -0.11 14.11
CA HIS A 133 2.69 -1.55 13.87
C HIS A 133 4.08 -2.13 14.14
N GLY A 134 5.00 -1.34 14.69
CA GLY A 134 6.33 -1.80 15.12
C GLY A 134 7.42 -1.69 14.07
N TYR A 135 7.19 -0.95 12.98
CA TYR A 135 8.25 -0.62 12.02
C TYR A 135 9.10 0.54 12.54
N ALA A 136 10.41 0.46 12.30
CA ALA A 136 11.37 1.53 12.53
C ALA A 136 11.86 2.10 11.20
N GLU A 137 12.08 3.41 11.14
CA GLU A 137 12.78 4.06 10.02
C GLU A 137 14.28 3.75 10.14
N ILE A 138 14.85 3.11 9.12
CA ILE A 138 16.24 2.62 9.15
C ILE A 138 17.16 3.32 8.15
N ASP A 139 16.61 3.95 7.12
CA ASP A 139 17.37 4.72 6.12
C ASP A 139 16.47 5.76 5.42
N SER A 140 17.09 6.73 4.76
CA SER A 140 16.40 7.70 3.90
C SER A 140 17.29 8.18 2.75
N TYR A 141 16.75 8.23 1.54
CA TYR A 141 17.47 8.60 0.33
C TYR A 141 16.56 9.38 -0.64
N PRO A 142 17.13 10.17 -1.57
CA PRO A 142 16.36 10.79 -2.65
C PRO A 142 15.61 9.72 -3.47
N ASP A 143 14.35 10.00 -3.81
CA ASP A 143 13.57 9.14 -4.71
C ASP A 143 14.03 9.32 -6.16
N GLU A 144 14.85 8.38 -6.62
CA GLU A 144 15.34 8.31 -8.00
C GLU A 144 14.40 7.51 -8.92
N GLU A 145 13.47 6.72 -8.37
CA GLU A 145 12.65 5.76 -9.12
C GLU A 145 11.42 6.43 -9.74
N TRP A 146 10.84 7.43 -9.07
CA TRP A 146 9.70 8.18 -9.59
C TRP A 146 10.03 9.56 -10.13
N ASP A 147 11.29 10.00 -10.04
CA ASP A 147 11.73 11.38 -10.31
C ASP A 147 10.81 12.43 -9.65
N SER A 148 10.30 12.04 -8.48
CA SER A 148 9.31 12.82 -7.74
C SER A 148 9.93 14.07 -7.10
N GLY A 149 11.26 14.03 -6.90
CA GLY A 149 12.01 15.00 -6.10
C GLY A 149 11.74 14.88 -4.61
N PHE A 150 11.08 13.80 -4.17
CA PHE A 150 10.85 13.53 -2.76
C PHE A 150 12.01 12.72 -2.15
N THR A 151 11.99 12.61 -0.83
CA THR A 151 12.92 11.76 -0.09
C THR A 151 12.14 10.55 0.39
N THR A 152 12.60 9.37 -0.01
CA THR A 152 12.13 8.07 0.44
C THR A 152 12.68 7.75 1.82
N VAL A 153 11.88 7.10 2.65
CA VAL A 153 12.25 6.53 3.93
C VAL A 153 12.04 5.02 3.85
N LEU A 154 13.08 4.25 4.18
CA LEU A 154 13.02 2.81 4.32
C LEU A 154 12.60 2.45 5.75
N LEU A 155 11.54 1.66 5.88
CA LEU A 155 11.06 1.14 7.15
C LEU A 155 11.26 -0.37 7.23
N GLU A 156 11.61 -0.86 8.43
CA GLU A 156 11.81 -2.29 8.70
C GLU A 156 11.14 -2.69 10.02
N LYS A 157 10.60 -3.91 10.05
CA LYS A 157 10.11 -4.60 11.25
C LYS A 157 10.66 -6.02 11.29
N PRO A 158 11.35 -6.43 12.37
CA PRO A 158 11.64 -7.84 12.63
C PRO A 158 10.35 -8.63 12.80
N LEU A 159 10.23 -9.76 12.10
CA LEU A 159 9.12 -10.68 12.26
C LEU A 159 9.58 -11.77 13.23
N ALA A 160 8.96 -11.84 14.41
CA ALA A 160 9.24 -12.93 15.35
C ALA A 160 9.02 -14.27 14.65
N VAL A 161 10.01 -15.17 14.78
CA VAL A 161 10.02 -16.54 14.25
C VAL A 161 9.16 -17.43 15.14
#